data_AF-A0A2M7CVJ3-F1
#
_entry.id   AF-A0A2M7CVJ3-F1
#
_cell.length_a   1.000
_cell.length_b   1.000
_cell.length_c   1.000
_cell.angle_alpha   90.00
_cell.angle_beta   90.00
_cell.angle_gamma   90.00
#
_symmetry.space_group_name_H-M   'P 1'
#
loop_
_entity.id
_entity.type
_entity.pdbx_description
1 polymer ?
#
loop_
_entity_poly.entity_id
_entity_poly.type
_entity_poly.pdbx_seq_one_letter_code
_entity_poly.pdbx_strand_id
1 'polypeptide(L)'
;SPAKWVSGAPMGTPAFMEFVESIKTEGVELERVPMGKGAVRKDSLIVEVDSENTDKDLDALDIELPKLSRRFNREFKDLGNLDPSSFKNGKLPLKPFTPEQTREIVFKTMLDDEIHHTIQLDTAGPADYRSVIAFFAKQLLKELRLVGGYDLLYPKVKEFIAGHLFESSPVDLENAVVLRNLSESDASKIVFDSFKSAINALTVQDKGSSRIEDRIRLRETRPFRTENRDYLQAKKSVFSKIVGEPNAGGFELKFARFLDEAPDIVSFAKNYLAVGFKIDYVRANGDLSNYVPDFIVKTPDGTVWIIETKGREELDLPQKMNRLRQWSADATEASQAEGGPRYRFVYVDQGGYERNPPTSFAALVAGFGEYQK
;
A
#
# COMPACT_ATOMS: atom_id res chain seq x y z
N SER A 1 -40.67 -22.64 -43.68
CA SER A 1 -40.09 -21.77 -42.62
C SER A 1 -41.19 -21.21 -41.74
N PRO A 2 -40.95 -20.87 -40.45
CA PRO A 2 -39.64 -20.78 -39.76
C PRO A 2 -39.51 -21.76 -38.55
N ALA A 3 -38.40 -22.49 -38.43
CA ALA A 3 -37.18 -22.12 -37.69
C ALA A 3 -37.38 -21.96 -36.17
N LYS A 4 -36.92 -22.95 -35.38
CA LYS A 4 -36.47 -22.75 -34.00
C LYS A 4 -35.05 -23.27 -33.88
N TRP A 5 -34.11 -22.34 -33.99
CA TRP A 5 -32.74 -22.53 -33.54
C TRP A 5 -32.73 -22.43 -32.01
N VAL A 6 -32.22 -23.47 -31.35
CA VAL A 6 -31.80 -23.39 -29.95
C VAL A 6 -30.29 -23.53 -29.96
N SER A 7 -29.59 -22.40 -29.93
CA SER A 7 -28.15 -22.34 -29.68
C SER A 7 -27.93 -21.65 -28.33
N GLY A 8 -27.89 -22.44 -27.26
CA GLY A 8 -27.24 -22.04 -26.02
C GLY A 8 -25.76 -22.39 -26.13
N ALA A 9 -24.98 -21.57 -26.83
CA ALA A 9 -23.54 -21.76 -26.87
C ALA A 9 -22.93 -21.40 -25.50
N PRO A 10 -21.94 -22.17 -25.00
CA PRO A 10 -21.08 -21.69 -23.93
C PRO A 10 -20.29 -20.50 -24.49
N MET A 11 -20.24 -19.38 -23.76
CA MET A 11 -19.49 -18.22 -24.20
C MET A 11 -17.98 -18.51 -24.14
N GLY A 12 -17.38 -18.73 -25.31
CA GLY A 12 -15.94 -18.86 -25.52
C GLY A 12 -15.62 -19.93 -26.56
N THR A 13 -14.94 -19.55 -27.64
CA THR A 13 -14.27 -20.52 -28.53
C THR A 13 -13.18 -21.25 -27.75
N PRO A 14 -12.78 -22.48 -28.13
CA PRO A 14 -11.65 -23.18 -27.48
C PRO A 14 -10.39 -22.30 -27.34
N ALA A 15 -10.08 -21.51 -28.37
CA ALA A 15 -8.97 -20.54 -28.34
C ALA A 15 -9.16 -19.40 -27.32
N PHE A 16 -10.40 -18.99 -27.04
CA PHE A 16 -10.69 -18.00 -26.00
C PHE A 16 -10.55 -18.61 -24.61
N MET A 17 -10.93 -19.88 -24.43
CA MET A 17 -10.73 -20.60 -23.18
C MET A 17 -9.25 -20.84 -22.89
N GLU A 18 -8.44 -21.19 -23.89
CA GLU A 18 -6.98 -21.28 -23.74
C GLU A 18 -6.35 -19.94 -23.34
N PHE A 19 -6.79 -18.84 -23.95
CA PHE A 19 -6.35 -17.49 -23.55
C PHE A 19 -6.77 -17.13 -22.11
N VAL A 20 -7.99 -17.49 -21.71
CA VAL A 20 -8.49 -17.28 -20.34
C VAL A 20 -7.74 -18.13 -19.31
N GLU A 21 -7.27 -19.33 -19.68
CA GLU A 21 -6.43 -20.15 -18.81
C GLU A 21 -4.98 -19.66 -18.78
N SER A 22 -4.44 -19.11 -19.87
CA SER A 22 -3.09 -18.53 -19.88
C SER A 22 -2.96 -17.29 -18.99
N ILE A 23 -4.01 -16.47 -18.88
CA ILE A 23 -4.00 -15.29 -17.98
C ILE A 23 -4.18 -15.65 -16.50
N LYS A 24 -4.70 -16.84 -16.16
CA LYS A 24 -4.67 -17.32 -14.75
C LYS A 24 -3.26 -17.56 -14.26
N THR A 25 -2.34 -17.93 -15.17
CA THR A 25 -0.92 -18.13 -14.85
C THR A 25 -0.18 -16.81 -14.61
N GLU A 26 -0.78 -15.67 -14.97
CA GLU A 26 -0.27 -14.31 -14.74
C GLU A 26 -0.79 -13.69 -13.43
N GLY A 27 -1.35 -14.50 -12.52
CA GLY A 27 -1.81 -14.05 -11.19
C GLY A 27 -3.22 -13.46 -11.15
N VAL A 28 -4.02 -13.66 -12.20
CA VAL A 28 -5.43 -13.24 -12.24
C VAL A 28 -6.33 -14.36 -11.71
N GLU A 29 -6.96 -14.15 -10.56
CA GLU A 29 -8.01 -15.04 -10.07
C GLU A 29 -9.32 -14.81 -10.84
N LEU A 30 -9.83 -15.86 -11.50
CA LEU A 30 -11.12 -15.82 -12.20
C LEU A 30 -12.12 -16.75 -11.51
N GLU A 31 -13.19 -16.16 -10.99
CA GLU A 31 -14.30 -16.89 -10.39
C GLU A 31 -15.25 -17.43 -11.48
N ARG A 32 -15.66 -18.70 -11.37
CA ARG A 32 -16.67 -19.29 -12.25
C ARG A 32 -18.06 -19.14 -11.61
N VAL A 33 -18.91 -18.30 -12.19
CA VAL A 33 -20.32 -18.16 -11.79
C VAL A 33 -21.26 -18.92 -12.73
N PRO A 34 -22.32 -19.58 -12.22
CA PRO A 34 -23.32 -20.23 -13.07
C PRO A 34 -24.03 -19.21 -13.96
N MET A 35 -24.15 -19.51 -15.25
CA MET A 35 -24.88 -18.68 -16.21
C MET A 35 -25.96 -19.50 -16.91
N GLY A 36 -27.18 -18.96 -17.01
CA GLY A 36 -28.31 -19.63 -17.68
C GLY A 36 -29.66 -19.36 -17.02
N LYS A 37 -30.72 -19.97 -17.57
CA LYS A 37 -32.08 -19.91 -16.99
C LYS A 37 -32.07 -20.53 -15.58
N GLY A 38 -32.37 -19.72 -14.56
CA GLY A 38 -32.36 -20.13 -13.16
C GLY A 38 -31.13 -19.68 -12.35
N ALA A 39 -30.11 -19.09 -13.01
CA ALA A 39 -29.04 -18.42 -12.29
C ALA A 39 -29.56 -17.11 -11.69
N VAL A 40 -29.40 -16.93 -10.38
CA VAL A 40 -29.74 -15.66 -9.71
C VAL A 40 -28.71 -14.62 -10.11
N ARG A 41 -29.13 -13.66 -10.95
CA ARG A 41 -28.30 -12.50 -11.28
C ARG A 41 -28.13 -11.67 -10.01
N LYS A 42 -26.93 -11.69 -9.43
CA LYS A 42 -26.57 -10.80 -8.33
C LYS A 42 -26.20 -9.44 -8.92
N ASP A 43 -27.16 -8.52 -8.98
CA ASP A 43 -26.88 -7.16 -9.41
C ASP A 43 -25.89 -6.48 -8.44
N SER A 44 -24.94 -5.71 -8.96
CA SER A 44 -23.98 -4.97 -8.15
C SER A 44 -24.71 -4.03 -7.19
N LEU A 45 -24.17 -3.89 -5.97
CA LEU A 45 -24.69 -2.92 -5.01
C LEU A 45 -24.16 -1.53 -5.36
N ILE A 46 -25.05 -0.55 -5.31
CA ILE A 46 -24.68 0.87 -5.36
C ILE A 46 -24.70 1.40 -3.94
N VAL A 47 -23.59 2.02 -3.55
CA VAL A 47 -23.46 2.84 -2.34
C VAL A 47 -23.45 4.29 -2.78
N GLU A 48 -24.28 5.09 -2.15
CA GLU A 48 -24.44 6.51 -2.45
C GLU A 48 -24.83 7.26 -1.18
N VAL A 49 -24.80 8.59 -1.26
CA VAL A 49 -25.36 9.44 -0.20
C VAL A 49 -26.88 9.30 -0.22
N ASP A 50 -27.46 9.02 0.94
CA ASP A 50 -28.87 8.62 1.10
C ASP A 50 -29.83 9.82 1.04
N SER A 51 -29.75 10.58 -0.06
CA SER A 51 -30.44 11.87 -0.25
C SER A 51 -31.96 11.78 -0.37
N GLU A 52 -32.48 10.60 -0.70
CA GLU A 52 -33.92 10.35 -0.82
C GLU A 52 -34.57 9.94 0.52
N ASN A 53 -33.76 9.64 1.54
CA ASN A 53 -34.26 9.19 2.84
C ASN A 53 -34.62 10.37 3.74
N THR A 54 -35.92 10.64 3.87
CA THR A 54 -36.43 11.78 4.66
C THR A 54 -36.23 11.66 6.16
N ASP A 55 -35.92 10.45 6.66
CA ASP A 55 -35.66 10.22 8.09
C ASP A 55 -34.22 10.58 8.49
N LYS A 56 -33.35 10.86 7.51
CA LYS A 56 -31.96 11.25 7.73
C LYS A 56 -31.76 12.75 7.59
N ASP A 57 -31.27 13.36 8.67
CA ASP A 57 -30.69 14.71 8.62
C ASP A 57 -29.25 14.63 8.12
N LEU A 58 -29.06 14.81 6.81
CA LEU A 58 -27.73 14.72 6.20
C LEU A 58 -26.78 15.83 6.67
N ASP A 59 -27.29 16.99 7.08
CA ASP A 59 -26.44 18.07 7.59
C ASP A 59 -25.87 17.69 8.96
N ALA A 60 -26.69 17.07 9.82
CA ALA A 60 -26.23 16.53 11.10
C ALA A 60 -25.30 15.33 10.94
N LEU A 61 -25.54 14.48 9.93
CA LEU A 61 -24.77 13.26 9.68
C LEU A 61 -23.43 13.52 8.97
N ASP A 62 -23.30 14.62 8.22
CA ASP A 62 -22.07 14.93 7.50
C ASP A 62 -20.88 15.09 8.46
N ILE A 63 -19.74 14.63 7.98
CA ILE A 63 -18.45 14.74 8.67
C ILE A 63 -17.48 15.36 7.67
N GLU A 64 -16.85 16.46 8.07
CA GLU A 64 -15.87 17.14 7.25
C GLU A 64 -14.45 16.75 7.70
N LEU A 65 -13.62 16.34 6.76
CA LEU A 65 -12.23 15.95 7.00
C LEU A 65 -11.27 16.91 6.32
N PRO A 66 -10.22 17.38 7.02
CA PRO A 66 -9.21 18.21 6.40
C PRO A 66 -8.36 17.36 5.45
N LYS A 67 -8.17 17.86 4.24
CA LYS A 67 -7.15 17.37 3.33
C LYS A 67 -5.87 18.15 3.60
N LEU A 68 -5.02 17.58 4.44
CA LEU A 68 -3.74 18.17 4.79
C LEU A 68 -2.78 18.11 3.59
N SER A 69 -1.94 19.13 3.45
CA SER A 69 -0.82 19.12 2.52
C SER A 69 0.08 17.92 2.79
N ARG A 70 0.62 17.30 1.73
CA ARG A 70 1.52 16.15 1.88
C ARG A 70 2.67 16.49 2.82
N ARG A 71 2.85 15.66 3.85
CA ARG A 71 3.94 15.80 4.82
C ARG A 71 5.21 15.18 4.25
N PHE A 72 5.07 14.02 3.62
CA PHE A 72 6.14 13.40 2.87
C PHE A 72 6.05 13.84 1.42
N ASN A 73 7.12 14.47 0.95
CA ASN A 73 7.29 14.68 -0.48
C ASN A 73 8.56 13.95 -0.91
N ARG A 74 8.47 13.29 -2.07
CA ARG A 74 9.67 12.78 -2.72
C ARG A 74 10.29 13.96 -3.45
N GLU A 75 11.09 14.72 -2.74
CA GLU A 75 11.94 15.69 -3.40
C GLU A 75 13.04 14.90 -4.08
N PHE A 76 13.13 15.00 -5.40
CA PHE A 76 14.28 14.52 -6.15
C PHE A 76 15.47 15.43 -5.80
N LYS A 77 15.97 15.31 -4.57
CA LYS A 77 17.28 15.83 -4.21
C LYS A 77 18.31 15.11 -5.05
N ASP A 78 19.34 15.84 -5.41
CA ASP A 78 20.39 15.39 -6.30
C ASP A 78 20.91 14.02 -5.84
N LEU A 79 20.69 12.97 -6.64
CA LEU A 79 21.26 11.64 -6.40
C LEU A 79 22.79 11.73 -6.23
N GLY A 80 23.43 12.81 -6.69
CA GLY A 80 24.82 13.14 -6.42
C GLY A 80 25.18 13.21 -4.93
N ASN A 81 24.23 13.51 -4.04
CA ASN A 81 24.45 13.53 -2.59
C ASN A 81 24.49 12.14 -1.94
N LEU A 82 24.25 11.06 -2.70
CA LEU A 82 24.50 9.72 -2.19
C LEU A 82 25.97 9.57 -1.82
N ASP A 83 26.24 9.10 -0.60
CA ASP A 83 27.58 8.78 -0.14
C ASP A 83 27.67 7.27 0.13
N PRO A 84 28.20 6.47 -0.81
CA PRO A 84 28.37 5.03 -0.65
C PRO A 84 29.19 4.65 0.59
N SER A 85 30.06 5.54 1.08
CA SER A 85 30.87 5.28 2.27
C SER A 85 30.08 5.34 3.57
N SER A 86 28.93 6.03 3.58
CA SER A 86 28.07 6.15 4.75
C SER A 86 27.04 5.02 4.87
N PHE A 87 27.00 4.08 3.92
CA PHE A 87 26.03 3.00 3.92
C PHE A 87 26.32 2.02 5.07
N LYS A 88 25.26 1.56 5.74
CA LYS A 88 25.36 0.68 6.93
C LYS A 88 25.15 -0.79 6.57
N ASN A 89 25.83 -1.26 5.52
CA ASN A 89 25.73 -2.64 5.07
C ASN A 89 26.78 -3.55 5.72
N GLY A 90 26.47 -4.85 5.77
CA GLY A 90 27.50 -5.88 5.98
C GLY A 90 28.42 -5.95 4.76
N LYS A 91 29.71 -6.25 5.00
CA LYS A 91 30.67 -6.54 3.94
C LYS A 91 30.70 -8.04 3.67
N LEU A 92 30.90 -8.42 2.41
CA LEU A 92 30.97 -9.83 2.00
C LEU A 92 32.42 -10.28 1.81
N PRO A 93 32.78 -11.51 2.23
CA PRO A 93 34.03 -12.11 1.80
C PRO A 93 33.96 -12.41 0.29
N LEU A 94 35.11 -12.33 -0.39
CA LEU A 94 35.19 -12.75 -1.79
C LEU A 94 35.23 -14.28 -1.88
N LYS A 95 34.19 -14.88 -2.46
CA LYS A 95 34.18 -16.33 -2.73
C LYS A 95 35.13 -16.63 -3.89
N PRO A 96 36.01 -17.63 -3.76
CA PRO A 96 36.83 -18.07 -4.88
C PRO A 96 35.96 -18.81 -5.90
N PHE A 97 36.22 -18.57 -7.20
CA PHE A 97 35.58 -19.27 -8.32
C PHE A 97 36.63 -19.77 -9.29
N THR A 98 36.36 -20.91 -9.93
CA THR A 98 37.25 -21.43 -10.98
C THR A 98 37.10 -20.61 -12.27
N PRO A 99 38.09 -20.62 -13.18
CA PRO A 99 38.01 -19.91 -14.45
C PRO A 99 36.78 -20.31 -15.28
N GLU A 100 36.29 -21.54 -15.17
CA GLU A 100 35.09 -22.02 -15.85
C GLU A 100 33.82 -21.39 -15.26
N GLN A 101 33.77 -21.23 -13.93
CA GLN A 101 32.63 -20.64 -13.22
C GLN A 101 32.52 -19.13 -13.43
N THR A 102 33.60 -18.47 -13.86
CA THR A 102 33.60 -17.03 -14.17
C THR A 102 33.30 -16.71 -15.63
N ARG A 103 33.09 -17.73 -16.50
CA ARG A 103 32.79 -17.52 -17.93
C ARG A 103 31.39 -17.01 -18.20
N GLU A 104 30.45 -17.32 -17.31
CA GLU A 104 29.06 -16.91 -17.45
C GLU A 104 28.60 -16.23 -16.16
N ILE A 105 28.17 -14.97 -16.30
CA ILE A 105 27.61 -14.20 -15.20
C ILE A 105 26.12 -14.09 -15.45
N VAL A 106 25.36 -14.74 -14.57
CA VAL A 106 23.92 -14.85 -14.67
C VAL A 106 23.30 -14.09 -13.51
N PHE A 107 22.68 -12.94 -13.80
CA PHE A 107 21.91 -12.22 -12.80
C PHE A 107 20.51 -12.81 -12.71
N LYS A 108 20.16 -13.26 -11.50
CA LYS A 108 18.80 -13.64 -11.16
C LYS A 108 18.18 -12.51 -10.34
N THR A 109 17.27 -11.77 -10.94
CA THR A 109 16.46 -10.80 -10.19
C THR A 109 15.50 -11.57 -9.29
N MET A 110 15.68 -11.44 -7.98
CA MET A 110 14.77 -11.95 -6.95
C MET A 110 13.80 -10.81 -6.62
N LEU A 111 12.54 -10.94 -7.01
CA LEU A 111 11.44 -10.18 -6.43
C LEU A 111 10.62 -11.21 -5.66
N ASP A 112 10.27 -10.90 -4.41
CA ASP A 112 9.36 -11.71 -3.58
C ASP A 112 9.75 -13.21 -3.44
N ASP A 113 11.05 -13.50 -3.30
CA ASP A 113 11.63 -14.86 -3.20
C ASP A 113 11.45 -15.77 -4.44
N GLU A 114 10.97 -15.23 -5.57
CA GLU A 114 10.91 -15.94 -6.85
C GLU A 114 11.96 -15.41 -7.86
N ILE A 115 12.51 -16.31 -8.69
CA ILE A 115 13.44 -15.93 -9.77
C ILE A 115 12.61 -15.34 -10.92
N HIS A 116 12.57 -14.02 -11.03
CA HIS A 116 11.76 -13.34 -12.05
C HIS A 116 12.43 -13.27 -13.42
N HIS A 117 13.75 -13.19 -13.47
CA HIS A 117 14.46 -12.98 -14.74
C HIS A 117 15.91 -13.42 -14.64
N THR A 118 16.39 -14.10 -15.68
CA THR A 118 17.78 -14.54 -15.85
C THR A 118 18.39 -13.67 -16.94
N ILE A 119 19.31 -12.79 -16.57
CA ILE A 119 20.05 -11.96 -17.54
C ILE A 119 21.44 -12.55 -17.71
N GLN A 120 21.72 -13.02 -18.93
CA GLN A 120 23.08 -13.31 -19.37
C GLN A 120 23.69 -12.01 -19.89
N LEU A 121 24.79 -11.57 -19.29
CA LEU A 121 25.60 -10.52 -19.85
C LEU A 121 26.49 -11.13 -20.94
N ASP A 122 26.46 -10.51 -22.13
CA ASP A 122 26.91 -11.00 -23.43
C ASP A 122 28.15 -11.92 -23.41
N THR A 123 28.05 -13.09 -24.06
CA THR A 123 29.04 -14.18 -24.10
C THR A 123 30.20 -13.93 -25.09
N ALA A 124 30.29 -12.74 -25.67
CA ALA A 124 31.25 -12.40 -26.72
C ALA A 124 32.39 -11.48 -26.21
N GLY A 125 33.06 -11.86 -25.12
CA GLY A 125 34.25 -11.16 -24.63
C GLY A 125 34.53 -11.36 -23.14
N PRO A 126 35.68 -10.88 -22.61
CA PRO A 126 35.87 -10.78 -21.16
C PRO A 126 34.73 -9.93 -20.57
N ALA A 127 34.13 -10.40 -19.48
CA ALA A 127 32.98 -9.76 -18.85
C ALA A 127 33.27 -8.28 -18.54
N ASP A 128 32.52 -7.36 -19.16
CA ASP A 128 32.69 -5.91 -18.95
C ASP A 128 31.98 -5.49 -17.67
N TYR A 129 32.75 -5.07 -16.67
CA TYR A 129 32.20 -4.55 -15.41
C TYR A 129 31.21 -3.41 -15.64
N ARG A 130 31.37 -2.62 -16.71
CA ARG A 130 30.46 -1.50 -17.03
C ARG A 130 29.03 -2.00 -17.21
N SER A 131 28.85 -3.15 -17.86
CA SER A 131 27.53 -3.75 -18.07
C SER A 131 26.92 -4.25 -16.76
N VAL A 132 27.74 -4.80 -15.84
CA VAL A 132 27.30 -5.23 -14.51
C VAL A 132 26.85 -4.04 -13.66
N ILE A 133 27.64 -2.98 -13.59
CA ILE A 133 27.27 -1.75 -12.86
C ILE A 133 26.02 -1.12 -13.49
N ALA A 134 25.94 -1.08 -14.83
CA ALA A 134 24.80 -0.57 -15.55
C ALA A 134 23.51 -1.35 -15.23
N PHE A 135 23.60 -2.67 -15.07
CA PHE A 135 22.48 -3.51 -14.65
C PHE A 135 21.94 -3.07 -13.28
N PHE A 136 22.78 -2.98 -12.25
CA PHE A 136 22.36 -2.56 -10.92
C PHE A 136 21.75 -1.15 -10.92
N ALA A 137 22.39 -0.20 -11.61
CA ALA A 137 21.89 1.17 -11.71
C ALA A 137 20.52 1.24 -12.42
N LYS A 138 20.35 0.55 -13.55
CA LYS A 138 19.06 0.52 -14.29
C LYS A 138 17.96 -0.17 -13.48
N GLN A 139 18.30 -1.26 -12.80
CA GLN A 139 17.34 -2.00 -11.98
C GLN A 139 16.89 -1.18 -10.77
N LEU A 140 17.81 -0.46 -10.10
CA LEU A 140 17.47 0.50 -9.04
C LEU A 140 16.53 1.60 -9.53
N LEU A 141 16.79 2.19 -10.72
CA LEU A 141 15.90 3.20 -11.31
C LEU A 141 14.49 2.64 -11.58
N LYS A 142 14.41 1.43 -12.12
CA LYS A 142 13.14 0.74 -12.42
C LYS A 142 12.34 0.47 -11.15
N GLU A 143 12.97 -0.13 -10.14
CA GLU A 143 12.29 -0.52 -8.89
C GLU A 143 11.84 0.70 -8.07
N LEU A 144 12.68 1.74 -8.01
CA LEU A 144 12.33 2.98 -7.30
C LEU A 144 11.45 3.92 -8.14
N ARG A 145 11.11 3.54 -9.38
CA ARG A 145 10.33 4.34 -10.36
C ARG A 145 10.91 5.75 -10.57
N LEU A 146 12.24 5.84 -10.62
CA LEU A 146 12.96 7.08 -10.84
C LEU A 146 13.04 7.37 -12.35
N VAL A 147 12.59 8.56 -12.75
CA VAL A 147 12.67 9.03 -14.14
C VAL A 147 13.97 9.80 -14.32
N GLY A 148 14.95 9.20 -15.01
CA GLY A 148 16.29 9.79 -15.18
C GLY A 148 17.23 9.54 -14.00
N GLY A 149 18.40 10.20 -13.97
CA GLY A 149 19.37 10.08 -12.87
C GLY A 149 20.39 8.94 -12.99
N TYR A 150 20.42 8.24 -14.12
CA TYR A 150 21.39 7.16 -14.39
C TYR A 150 22.84 7.63 -14.25
N ASP A 151 23.17 8.80 -14.80
CA ASP A 151 24.54 9.35 -14.79
C ASP A 151 25.03 9.71 -13.38
N LEU A 152 24.11 9.92 -12.43
CA LEU A 152 24.40 10.16 -11.03
C LEU A 152 24.49 8.86 -10.25
N LEU A 153 23.61 7.90 -10.54
CA LEU A 153 23.54 6.63 -9.80
C LEU A 153 24.65 5.66 -10.21
N TYR A 154 24.99 5.58 -11.49
CA TYR A 154 26.00 4.66 -12.00
C TYR A 154 27.37 4.84 -11.32
N PRO A 155 27.94 6.06 -11.20
CA PRO A 155 29.20 6.26 -10.48
C PRO A 155 29.14 5.83 -9.02
N LYS A 156 28.01 6.07 -8.35
CA LYS A 156 27.80 5.72 -6.94
C LYS A 156 27.73 4.21 -6.74
N VAL A 157 27.03 3.50 -7.63
CA VAL A 157 26.99 2.02 -7.62
C VAL A 157 28.38 1.44 -7.88
N LYS A 158 29.14 2.02 -8.83
CA LYS A 158 30.53 1.62 -9.09
C LYS A 158 31.40 1.80 -7.84
N GLU A 159 31.34 2.97 -7.21
CA GLU A 159 32.07 3.30 -5.99
C GLU A 159 31.72 2.34 -4.84
N PHE A 160 30.42 2.10 -4.61
CA PHE A 160 29.94 1.17 -3.59
C PHE A 160 30.49 -0.24 -3.79
N ILE A 161 30.36 -0.78 -5.00
CA ILE A 161 30.81 -2.13 -5.32
C ILE A 161 32.33 -2.24 -5.19
N ALA A 162 33.07 -1.23 -5.66
CA ALA A 162 34.52 -1.23 -5.61
C ALA A 162 35.07 -1.09 -4.18
N GLY A 163 34.48 -0.24 -3.33
CA GLY A 163 35.08 0.16 -2.05
C GLY A 163 34.35 -0.28 -0.79
N HIS A 164 33.08 -0.69 -0.88
CA HIS A 164 32.19 -0.80 0.29
C HIS A 164 31.38 -2.10 0.36
N LEU A 165 31.32 -2.89 -0.73
CA LEU A 165 30.58 -4.16 -0.74
C LEU A 165 31.36 -5.33 -0.14
N PHE A 166 32.65 -5.43 -0.42
CA PHE A 166 33.47 -6.58 -0.02
C PHE A 166 34.41 -6.27 1.15
N GLU A 167 34.77 -7.28 1.94
CA GLU A 167 35.77 -7.15 3.00
C GLU A 167 37.14 -6.72 2.44
N SER A 168 37.54 -7.37 1.35
CA SER A 168 38.73 -7.02 0.57
C SER A 168 38.48 -5.80 -0.30
N SER A 169 38.41 -4.62 0.30
CA SER A 169 38.22 -3.36 -0.42
C SER A 169 39.51 -2.51 -0.50
N PRO A 170 39.79 -1.83 -1.63
CA PRO A 170 39.00 -1.84 -2.85
C PRO A 170 39.21 -3.14 -3.66
N VAL A 171 38.15 -3.61 -4.33
CA VAL A 171 38.24 -4.74 -5.28
C VAL A 171 38.60 -4.26 -6.69
N ASP A 172 39.29 -5.11 -7.43
CA ASP A 172 39.51 -4.91 -8.87
C ASP A 172 38.27 -5.33 -9.66
N LEU A 173 37.58 -4.37 -10.30
CA LEU A 173 36.38 -4.63 -11.09
C LEU A 173 36.69 -5.36 -12.41
N GLU A 174 37.94 -5.35 -12.88
CA GLU A 174 38.36 -6.12 -14.06
C GLU A 174 38.56 -7.61 -13.72
N ASN A 175 38.52 -7.98 -12.44
CA ASN A 175 38.65 -9.36 -12.00
C ASN A 175 37.34 -10.14 -12.19
N ALA A 176 37.36 -11.17 -13.03
CA ALA A 176 36.21 -12.01 -13.33
C ALA A 176 35.62 -12.72 -12.07
N VAL A 177 36.43 -12.99 -11.05
CA VAL A 177 35.96 -13.55 -9.77
C VAL A 177 35.11 -12.52 -9.01
N VAL A 178 35.49 -11.24 -9.04
CA VAL A 178 34.70 -10.15 -8.43
C VAL A 178 33.37 -10.02 -9.13
N LEU A 179 33.37 -9.99 -10.47
CA LEU A 179 32.15 -9.90 -11.26
C LEU A 179 31.22 -11.12 -11.05
N ARG A 180 31.78 -12.33 -10.91
CA ARG A 180 31.01 -13.53 -10.59
C ARG A 180 30.42 -13.49 -9.17
N ASN A 181 31.10 -12.89 -8.21
CA ASN A 181 30.54 -12.69 -6.87
C ASN A 181 29.33 -11.74 -6.90
N LEU A 182 29.29 -10.75 -7.80
CA LEU A 182 28.16 -9.82 -7.91
C LEU A 182 26.85 -10.49 -8.35
N SER A 183 26.94 -11.60 -9.08
CA SER A 183 25.75 -12.37 -9.47
C SER A 183 25.22 -13.30 -8.38
N GLU A 184 25.90 -13.39 -7.23
CA GLU A 184 25.36 -14.09 -6.06
C GLU A 184 24.20 -13.28 -5.44
N SER A 185 23.21 -13.99 -4.89
CA SER A 185 22.02 -13.38 -4.29
C SER A 185 22.35 -12.38 -3.18
N ASP A 186 23.34 -12.72 -2.35
CA ASP A 186 23.71 -11.91 -1.18
C ASP A 186 24.30 -10.56 -1.62
N ALA A 187 25.15 -10.57 -2.64
CA ALA A 187 25.75 -9.35 -3.20
C ALA A 187 24.68 -8.46 -3.82
N SER A 188 23.80 -9.04 -4.64
CA SER A 188 22.71 -8.29 -5.27
C SER A 188 21.77 -7.69 -4.22
N LYS A 189 21.36 -8.48 -3.21
CA LYS A 189 20.50 -8.01 -2.12
C LYS A 189 21.12 -6.84 -1.36
N ILE A 190 22.39 -6.94 -0.97
CA ILE A 190 23.07 -5.86 -0.25
C ILE A 190 23.14 -4.59 -1.08
N VAL A 191 23.48 -4.68 -2.37
CA VAL A 191 23.49 -3.52 -3.28
C VAL A 191 22.10 -2.89 -3.34
N PHE A 192 21.06 -3.66 -3.63
CA PHE A 192 19.71 -3.12 -3.76
C PHE A 192 19.18 -2.52 -2.45
N ASP A 193 19.29 -3.23 -1.33
CA ASP A 193 18.77 -2.76 -0.04
C ASP A 193 19.50 -1.49 0.44
N SER A 194 20.82 -1.43 0.27
CA SER A 194 21.62 -0.28 0.70
C SER A 194 21.25 0.97 -0.09
N PHE A 195 21.17 0.86 -1.42
CA PHE A 195 20.79 1.98 -2.27
C PHE A 195 19.33 2.38 -2.09
N LYS A 196 18.39 1.43 -1.98
CA LYS A 196 16.98 1.75 -1.70
C LYS A 196 16.84 2.52 -0.39
N SER A 197 17.49 2.04 0.68
CA SER A 197 17.48 2.69 1.99
C SER A 197 18.07 4.10 1.93
N ALA A 198 19.25 4.26 1.32
CA ALA A 198 19.92 5.56 1.20
C ALA A 198 19.13 6.55 0.33
N ILE A 199 18.59 6.11 -0.81
CA ILE A 199 17.78 6.96 -1.70
C ILE A 199 16.48 7.37 -1.01
N ASN A 200 15.80 6.46 -0.32
CA ASN A 200 14.58 6.78 0.42
C ASN A 200 14.90 7.77 1.57
N ALA A 201 16.00 7.59 2.30
CA ALA A 201 16.43 8.54 3.33
C ALA A 201 16.77 9.94 2.78
N LEU A 202 17.33 10.03 1.56
CA LEU A 202 17.62 11.31 0.91
C LEU A 202 16.38 12.00 0.33
N THR A 203 15.44 11.22 -0.21
CA THR A 203 14.32 11.75 -0.99
C THR A 203 13.05 11.96 -0.17
N VAL A 204 12.84 11.20 0.91
CA VAL A 204 11.69 11.34 1.80
C VAL A 204 12.00 12.41 2.84
N GLN A 205 11.51 13.63 2.60
CA GLN A 205 11.58 14.71 3.58
C GLN A 205 10.27 14.79 4.35
N ASP A 206 10.35 14.79 5.68
CA ASP A 206 9.25 15.24 6.53
C ASP A 206 9.27 16.78 6.58
N LYS A 207 8.26 17.42 5.98
CA LYS A 207 8.14 18.89 5.97
C LYS A 207 7.62 19.49 7.30
N GLY A 208 7.33 18.67 8.30
CA GLY A 208 7.08 19.09 9.68
C GLY A 208 5.71 19.71 9.95
N SER A 209 5.20 20.53 9.02
CA SER A 209 3.89 21.16 9.11
C SER A 209 3.01 20.77 7.92
N SER A 210 1.74 20.48 8.20
CA SER A 210 0.76 20.25 7.16
C SER A 210 -0.41 21.22 7.33
N ARG A 211 -0.62 22.06 6.31
CA ARG A 211 -1.73 23.02 6.28
C ARG A 211 -2.95 22.35 5.63
N ILE A 212 -4.14 22.82 5.96
CA ILE A 212 -5.35 22.40 5.25
C ILE A 212 -5.29 22.97 3.83
N GLU A 213 -5.27 22.10 2.81
CA GLU A 213 -5.31 22.49 1.40
C GLU A 213 -6.73 22.46 0.84
N ASP A 214 -7.57 21.58 1.40
CA ASP A 214 -8.94 21.35 0.96
C ASP A 214 -9.71 20.63 2.07
N ARG A 215 -11.02 20.42 1.88
CA ARG A 215 -11.88 19.68 2.81
C ARG A 215 -12.68 18.61 2.06
N ILE A 216 -12.77 17.43 2.68
CA ILE A 216 -13.57 16.31 2.18
C ILE A 216 -14.88 16.32 2.96
N ARG A 217 -16.01 16.46 2.28
CA ARG A 217 -17.34 16.30 2.85
C ARG A 217 -17.91 14.96 2.45
N LEU A 218 -18.31 14.15 3.43
CA LEU A 218 -18.80 12.81 3.14
C LEU A 218 -20.10 12.85 2.33
N ARG A 219 -20.97 13.82 2.59
CA ARG A 219 -22.22 14.04 1.82
C ARG A 219 -22.00 14.41 0.34
N GLU A 220 -20.78 14.75 -0.07
CA GLU A 220 -20.44 15.07 -1.47
C GLU A 220 -19.83 13.87 -2.21
N THR A 221 -19.74 12.71 -1.54
CA THR A 221 -19.22 11.48 -2.14
C THR A 221 -20.12 11.02 -3.29
N ARG A 222 -19.52 10.81 -4.47
CA ARG A 222 -20.26 10.32 -5.65
C ARG A 222 -20.67 8.84 -5.47
N PRO A 223 -21.83 8.43 -6.03
CA PRO A 223 -22.23 7.03 -6.04
C PRO A 223 -21.15 6.12 -6.63
N PHE A 224 -20.96 4.94 -6.06
CA PHE A 224 -20.02 3.95 -6.55
C PHE A 224 -20.58 2.53 -6.43
N ARG A 225 -20.05 1.63 -7.26
CA ARG A 225 -20.47 0.23 -7.31
C ARG A 225 -19.57 -0.64 -6.44
N THR A 226 -20.18 -1.61 -5.79
CA THR A 226 -19.51 -2.69 -5.07
C THR A 226 -20.19 -4.02 -5.38
N GLU A 227 -19.53 -5.12 -5.04
CA GLU A 227 -20.08 -6.46 -5.26
C GLU A 227 -21.32 -6.68 -4.40
N ASN A 228 -22.19 -7.58 -4.86
CA ASN A 228 -23.37 -7.96 -4.11
C ASN A 228 -22.98 -8.83 -2.90
N ARG A 229 -23.08 -8.25 -1.71
CA ARG A 229 -22.75 -8.89 -0.42
C ARG A 229 -23.59 -8.29 0.71
N ASP A 230 -23.49 -8.87 1.90
CA ASP A 230 -24.17 -8.36 3.09
C ASP A 230 -23.80 -6.91 3.36
N TYR A 231 -24.81 -6.11 3.71
CA TYR A 231 -24.68 -4.70 3.98
C TYR A 231 -25.58 -4.27 5.15
N LEU A 232 -25.26 -3.13 5.74
CA LEU A 232 -26.02 -2.50 6.80
C LEU A 232 -26.65 -1.21 6.27
N GLN A 233 -27.96 -1.06 6.44
CA GLN A 233 -28.62 0.23 6.26
C GLN A 233 -28.45 1.03 7.55
N ALA A 234 -27.38 1.82 7.63
CA ALA A 234 -27.04 2.59 8.82
C ALA A 234 -27.90 3.84 8.94
N LYS A 235 -28.38 4.13 10.15
CA LYS A 235 -29.16 5.33 10.46
C LYS A 235 -28.27 6.54 10.71
N LYS A 236 -27.13 6.32 11.35
CA LYS A 236 -26.13 7.33 11.73
C LYS A 236 -25.09 7.57 10.63
N SER A 237 -25.34 7.20 9.38
CA SER A 237 -24.43 7.46 8.27
C SER A 237 -25.11 8.18 7.11
N VAL A 238 -24.35 9.06 6.46
CA VAL A 238 -24.76 9.71 5.21
C VAL A 238 -24.93 8.70 4.07
N PHE A 239 -24.27 7.54 4.13
CA PHE A 239 -24.37 6.52 3.09
C PHE A 239 -25.63 5.69 3.22
N SER A 240 -26.21 5.30 2.07
CA SER A 240 -27.39 4.43 2.00
C SER A 240 -27.10 3.01 2.48
N LYS A 241 -25.85 2.55 2.31
CA LYS A 241 -25.40 1.20 2.69
C LYS A 241 -23.97 1.23 3.21
N ILE A 242 -23.72 0.48 4.29
CA ILE A 242 -22.38 0.14 4.77
C ILE A 242 -22.05 -1.29 4.36
N VAL A 243 -20.93 -1.46 3.67
CA VAL A 243 -20.49 -2.71 3.07
C VAL A 243 -19.08 -3.04 3.56
N GLY A 244 -18.89 -4.18 4.21
CA GLY A 244 -17.59 -4.64 4.67
C GLY A 244 -16.65 -5.04 3.53
N GLU A 245 -15.35 -5.12 3.77
CA GLU A 245 -14.37 -5.61 2.79
C GLU A 245 -14.67 -7.04 2.31
N PRO A 246 -14.34 -7.37 1.05
CA PRO A 246 -14.48 -8.73 0.54
C PRO A 246 -13.61 -9.67 1.38
N ASN A 247 -14.13 -10.86 1.70
CA ASN A 247 -13.39 -11.90 2.43
C ASN A 247 -12.88 -11.51 3.84
N ALA A 248 -13.34 -10.39 4.42
CA ALA A 248 -12.90 -9.89 5.73
C ALA A 248 -13.67 -10.48 6.94
N GLY A 249 -14.30 -11.64 6.78
CA GLY A 249 -14.98 -12.36 7.88
C GLY A 249 -16.16 -11.62 8.54
N GLY A 250 -16.63 -10.53 7.94
CA GLY A 250 -17.77 -9.75 8.42
C GLY A 250 -17.50 -8.86 9.65
N PHE A 251 -16.24 -8.74 10.10
CA PHE A 251 -15.90 -7.94 11.28
C PHE A 251 -16.31 -6.47 11.13
N GLU A 252 -15.96 -5.86 10.01
CA GLU A 252 -16.35 -4.47 9.71
C GLU A 252 -17.86 -4.24 9.76
N LEU A 253 -18.66 -5.21 9.33
CA LEU A 253 -20.12 -5.07 9.35
C LEU A 253 -20.68 -5.17 10.77
N LYS A 254 -20.10 -6.05 11.62
CA LYS A 254 -20.41 -6.11 13.06
C LYS A 254 -20.01 -4.80 13.75
N PHE A 255 -18.84 -4.27 13.41
CA PHE A 255 -18.33 -3.02 13.96
C PHE A 255 -19.19 -1.83 13.53
N ALA A 256 -19.57 -1.75 12.25
CA ALA A 256 -20.49 -0.74 11.73
C ALA A 256 -21.84 -0.76 12.45
N ARG A 257 -22.38 -1.96 12.77
CA ARG A 257 -23.61 -2.09 13.55
C ARG A 257 -23.44 -1.51 14.97
N PHE A 258 -22.32 -1.81 15.63
CA PHE A 258 -22.00 -1.21 16.92
C PHE A 258 -21.95 0.32 16.84
N LEU A 259 -21.29 0.89 15.81
CA LEU A 259 -21.25 2.35 15.62
C LEU A 259 -22.65 2.95 15.42
N ASP A 260 -23.52 2.26 14.69
CA ASP A 260 -24.91 2.70 14.46
C ASP A 260 -25.77 2.64 15.73
N GLU A 261 -25.54 1.65 16.58
CA GLU A 261 -26.30 1.42 17.82
C GLU A 261 -25.77 2.21 19.02
N ALA A 262 -24.47 2.56 19.04
CA ALA A 262 -23.82 3.22 20.17
C ALA A 262 -24.48 4.57 20.53
N PRO A 263 -24.92 4.79 21.78
CA PRO A 263 -25.69 5.98 22.16
C PRO A 263 -24.87 7.28 22.16
N ASP A 264 -23.55 7.16 22.23
CA ASP A 264 -22.57 8.25 22.30
C ASP A 264 -21.89 8.55 20.96
N ILE A 265 -22.53 8.19 19.84
CA ILE A 265 -22.14 8.54 18.47
C ILE A 265 -23.24 9.37 17.82
N VAL A 266 -22.85 10.51 17.22
CA VAL A 266 -23.74 11.35 16.40
C VAL A 266 -23.83 10.80 14.99
N SER A 267 -22.69 10.58 14.35
CA SER A 267 -22.61 10.02 13.02
C SER A 267 -21.35 9.21 12.79
N PHE A 268 -21.38 8.31 11.81
CA PHE A 268 -20.21 7.58 11.36
C PHE A 268 -20.26 7.32 9.86
N ALA A 269 -19.14 6.89 9.31
CA ALA A 269 -19.02 6.42 7.95
C ALA A 269 -17.91 5.39 7.82
N LYS A 270 -18.09 4.43 6.90
CA LYS A 270 -16.97 3.67 6.36
C LYS A 270 -16.23 4.54 5.35
N ASN A 271 -14.91 4.58 5.43
CA ASN A 271 -14.06 5.32 4.54
C ASN A 271 -13.71 4.50 3.29
N TYR A 272 -14.63 4.48 2.33
CA TYR A 272 -14.39 3.84 1.04
C TYR A 272 -13.34 4.59 0.22
N LEU A 273 -12.70 3.91 -0.73
CA LEU A 273 -11.78 4.55 -1.68
C LEU A 273 -12.42 5.74 -2.43
N ALA A 274 -13.73 5.69 -2.66
CA ALA A 274 -14.51 6.77 -3.28
C ALA A 274 -14.58 8.07 -2.45
N VAL A 275 -14.43 7.98 -1.12
CA VAL A 275 -14.34 9.15 -0.22
C VAL A 275 -13.04 9.92 -0.47
N GLY A 276 -11.97 9.20 -0.84
CA GLY A 276 -10.67 9.80 -1.14
C GLY A 276 -9.86 10.21 0.09
N PHE A 277 -10.33 9.92 1.32
CA PHE A 277 -9.56 10.15 2.53
C PHE A 277 -8.51 9.06 2.70
N LYS A 278 -7.24 9.46 2.63
CA LYS A 278 -6.06 8.61 2.76
C LYS A 278 -4.92 9.39 3.37
N ILE A 279 -4.02 8.67 4.03
CA ILE A 279 -2.87 9.22 4.74
C ILE A 279 -1.59 8.65 4.12
N ASP A 280 -0.65 9.52 3.78
CA ASP A 280 0.68 9.15 3.30
C ASP A 280 1.53 8.61 4.44
N TYR A 281 2.17 7.45 4.27
CA TYR A 281 3.07 6.87 5.26
C TYR A 281 4.30 6.22 4.60
N VAL A 282 5.34 6.00 5.40
CA VAL A 282 6.54 5.29 5.02
C VAL A 282 6.41 3.84 5.48
N ARG A 283 6.50 2.88 4.55
CA ARG A 283 6.48 1.44 4.82
C ARG A 283 7.72 0.99 5.58
N ALA A 284 7.69 -0.24 6.10
CA ALA A 284 8.86 -0.87 6.75
C ALA A 284 10.10 -0.92 5.83
N ASN A 285 9.92 -1.02 4.52
CA ASN A 285 10.99 -1.03 3.53
C ASN A 285 11.48 0.39 3.10
N GLY A 286 10.91 1.46 3.68
CA GLY A 286 11.26 2.85 3.39
C GLY A 286 10.49 3.49 2.23
N ASP A 287 9.64 2.74 1.52
CA ASP A 287 8.87 3.29 0.41
C ASP A 287 7.66 4.11 0.88
N LEU A 288 7.30 5.13 0.10
CA LEU A 288 6.08 5.90 0.32
C LEU A 288 4.86 5.14 -0.18
N SER A 289 3.83 5.09 0.66
CA SER A 289 2.54 4.49 0.33
C SER A 289 1.39 5.31 0.90
N ASN A 290 0.17 4.96 0.49
CA ASN A 290 -1.05 5.50 1.09
C ASN A 290 -1.69 4.44 1.97
N TYR A 291 -2.25 4.89 3.07
CA TYR A 291 -3.03 4.14 4.03
C TYR A 291 -4.45 4.73 4.06
N VAL A 292 -5.46 3.85 4.02
CA VAL A 292 -6.88 4.20 4.07
C VAL A 292 -7.43 3.61 5.36
N PRO A 293 -7.72 4.43 6.39
CA PRO A 293 -8.39 3.96 7.60
C PRO A 293 -9.79 3.45 7.29
N ASP A 294 -10.37 2.62 8.16
CA ASP A 294 -11.65 1.95 7.89
C ASP A 294 -12.88 2.80 8.18
N PHE A 295 -12.94 3.46 9.34
CA PHE A 295 -14.13 4.22 9.77
C PHE A 295 -13.79 5.63 10.26
N ILE A 296 -14.78 6.51 10.15
CA ILE A 296 -14.79 7.88 10.65
C ILE A 296 -16.02 8.03 11.54
N VAL A 297 -15.86 8.61 12.73
CA VAL A 297 -16.94 8.79 13.72
C VAL A 297 -16.95 10.23 14.22
N LYS A 298 -18.13 10.81 14.41
CA LYS A 298 -18.35 12.10 15.10
C LYS A 298 -19.06 11.86 16.42
N THR A 299 -18.46 12.31 17.52
CA THR A 299 -19.04 12.24 18.87
C THR A 299 -19.80 13.53 19.22
N PRO A 300 -20.68 13.51 20.25
CA PRO A 300 -21.51 14.66 20.63
C PRO A 300 -20.74 15.94 21.00
N ASP A 301 -19.50 15.81 21.47
CA ASP A 301 -18.60 16.93 21.77
C ASP A 301 -17.97 17.54 20.51
N GLY A 302 -18.32 17.04 19.32
CA GLY A 302 -17.76 17.47 18.04
C GLY A 302 -16.42 16.85 17.68
N THR A 303 -15.86 15.97 18.52
CA THR A 303 -14.61 15.28 18.19
C THR A 303 -14.82 14.30 17.03
N VAL A 304 -13.88 14.29 16.07
CA VAL A 304 -13.86 13.35 14.96
C VAL A 304 -12.80 12.28 15.22
N TRP A 305 -13.23 11.01 15.16
CA TRP A 305 -12.40 9.84 15.39
C TRP A 305 -12.14 9.09 14.09
N ILE A 306 -10.88 8.79 13.83
CA ILE A 306 -10.45 7.91 12.74
C ILE A 306 -10.16 6.53 13.32
N ILE A 307 -10.76 5.50 12.76
CA ILE A 307 -10.72 4.16 13.31
C ILE A 307 -10.07 3.21 12.32
N GLU A 308 -9.12 2.43 12.81
CA GLU A 308 -8.56 1.28 12.12
C GLU A 308 -9.07 0.01 12.77
N THR A 309 -9.63 -0.90 11.97
CA THR A 309 -10.04 -2.24 12.41
C THR A 309 -9.13 -3.29 11.78
N LYS A 310 -8.67 -4.28 12.57
CA LYS A 310 -7.82 -5.35 12.03
C LYS A 310 -8.19 -6.72 12.56
N GLY A 311 -8.36 -7.67 11.64
CA GLY A 311 -8.55 -9.09 11.97
C GLY A 311 -7.26 -9.92 11.97
N ARG A 312 -6.17 -9.39 11.39
CA ARG A 312 -4.89 -10.10 11.23
C ARG A 312 -3.72 -9.14 11.42
N GLU A 313 -2.59 -9.68 11.84
CA GLU A 313 -1.34 -8.93 11.93
C GLU A 313 -0.92 -8.41 10.55
N GLU A 314 -0.43 -7.17 10.53
CA GLU A 314 0.08 -6.51 9.34
C GLU A 314 1.46 -5.94 9.65
N LEU A 315 2.46 -6.22 8.79
CA LEU A 315 3.85 -5.79 8.97
C LEU A 315 3.99 -4.27 9.13
N ASP A 316 3.23 -3.51 8.33
CA ASP A 316 3.27 -2.04 8.30
C ASP A 316 2.37 -1.38 9.37
N LEU A 317 1.70 -2.16 10.26
CA LEU A 317 0.77 -1.63 11.24
C LEU A 317 1.40 -0.57 12.19
N PRO A 318 2.60 -0.78 12.77
CA PRO A 318 3.21 0.23 13.63
C PRO A 318 3.46 1.56 12.90
N GLN A 319 3.90 1.52 11.64
CA GLN A 319 4.15 2.70 10.82
C GLN A 319 2.84 3.43 10.51
N LYS A 320 1.78 2.70 10.18
CA LYS A 320 0.44 3.26 9.96
C LYS A 320 -0.10 3.95 11.22
N MET A 321 0.01 3.29 12.38
CA MET A 321 -0.48 3.84 13.64
C MET A 321 0.32 5.07 14.08
N ASN A 322 1.64 5.04 13.90
CA ASN A 322 2.49 6.21 14.13
C ASN A 322 2.09 7.39 13.25
N ARG A 323 1.83 7.12 11.97
CA ARG A 323 1.40 8.15 11.04
C ARG A 323 0.00 8.66 11.35
N LEU A 324 -0.94 7.80 11.76
CA LEU A 324 -2.30 8.17 12.12
C LEU A 324 -2.33 9.05 13.38
N ARG A 325 -1.47 8.76 14.36
CA ARG A 325 -1.24 9.62 15.53
C ARG A 325 -0.78 11.01 15.10
N GLN A 326 0.26 11.06 14.25
CA GLN A 326 0.77 12.34 13.74
C GLN A 326 -0.29 13.09 12.92
N TRP A 327 -1.03 12.40 12.06
CA TRP A 327 -2.11 13.00 11.26
C TRP A 327 -3.18 13.60 12.18
N SER A 328 -3.57 12.89 13.24
CA SER A 328 -4.58 13.37 14.18
C SER A 328 -4.14 14.63 14.93
N ALA A 329 -2.86 14.71 15.30
CA ALA A 329 -2.27 15.90 15.91
C ALA A 329 -2.26 17.08 14.92
N ASP A 330 -1.71 16.88 13.73
CA ASP A 330 -1.62 17.90 12.68
C ASP A 330 -3.03 18.40 12.27
N ALA A 331 -3.98 17.49 12.06
CA ALA A 331 -5.37 17.81 11.71
C ALA A 331 -6.07 18.60 12.82
N THR A 332 -5.81 18.25 14.08
CA THR A 332 -6.33 18.98 15.24
C THR A 332 -5.76 20.40 15.27
N GLU A 333 -4.44 20.54 15.22
CA GLU A 333 -3.79 21.85 15.28
C GLU A 333 -4.28 22.76 14.15
N ALA A 334 -4.28 22.26 12.91
CA ALA A 334 -4.69 23.04 11.75
C ALA A 334 -6.19 23.39 11.77
N SER A 335 -7.06 22.48 12.23
CA SER A 335 -8.50 22.74 12.27
C SER A 335 -8.88 23.65 13.45
N GLN A 336 -8.25 23.49 14.61
CA GLN A 336 -8.53 24.34 15.77
C GLN A 336 -8.15 25.80 15.52
N ALA A 337 -7.13 26.06 14.69
CA ALA A 337 -6.76 27.42 14.28
C ALA A 337 -7.91 28.19 13.57
N GLU A 338 -8.89 27.48 13.01
CA GLU A 338 -10.09 28.05 12.37
C GLU A 338 -11.40 27.65 13.05
N GLY A 339 -11.35 27.21 14.31
CA GLY A 339 -12.54 26.85 15.09
C GLY A 339 -13.17 25.50 14.73
N GLY A 340 -12.45 24.65 14.00
CA GLY A 340 -12.87 23.30 13.62
C GLY A 340 -12.72 22.24 14.74
N PRO A 341 -13.05 20.97 14.46
CA PRO A 341 -13.10 19.92 15.46
C PRO A 341 -11.70 19.43 15.86
N ARG A 342 -11.66 18.66 16.95
CA ARG A 342 -10.49 17.86 17.33
C ARG A 342 -10.51 16.53 16.59
N TYR A 343 -9.35 16.06 16.20
CA TYR A 343 -9.16 14.75 15.57
C TYR A 343 -8.46 13.80 16.52
N ARG A 344 -8.98 12.57 16.62
CA ARG A 344 -8.44 11.49 17.44
C ARG A 344 -8.48 10.19 16.64
N PHE A 345 -7.86 9.15 17.16
CA PHE A 345 -7.90 7.84 16.52
C PHE A 345 -7.96 6.70 17.52
N VAL A 346 -8.43 5.55 17.07
CA VAL A 346 -8.42 4.30 17.84
C VAL A 346 -8.16 3.13 16.91
N TYR A 347 -7.33 2.20 17.36
CA TYR A 347 -7.05 0.93 16.68
C TYR A 347 -7.84 -0.17 17.38
N VAL A 348 -8.58 -0.98 16.63
CA VAL A 348 -9.44 -2.02 17.17
C VAL A 348 -9.08 -3.36 16.54
N ASP A 349 -8.44 -4.24 17.31
CA ASP A 349 -8.22 -5.61 16.88
C ASP A 349 -9.48 -6.46 17.07
N GLN A 350 -9.77 -7.33 16.10
CA GLN A 350 -10.97 -8.18 16.12
C GLN A 350 -11.00 -9.10 17.35
N GLY A 351 -9.85 -9.68 17.72
CA GLY A 351 -9.78 -10.62 18.84
C GLY A 351 -10.08 -9.96 20.18
N GLY A 352 -9.57 -8.75 20.41
CA GLY A 352 -9.88 -7.91 21.55
C GLY A 352 -11.35 -7.51 21.58
N TYR A 353 -11.88 -7.09 20.42
CA TYR A 353 -13.28 -6.65 20.30
C TYR A 353 -14.26 -7.79 20.57
N GLU A 354 -14.00 -8.98 20.03
CA GLU A 354 -14.86 -10.15 20.23
C GLU A 354 -14.76 -10.73 21.65
N ARG A 355 -13.60 -10.62 22.30
CA ARG A 355 -13.45 -11.01 23.73
C ARG A 355 -14.16 -10.07 24.68
N ASN A 356 -14.08 -8.75 24.42
CA ASN A 356 -14.63 -7.72 25.30
C ASN A 356 -15.44 -6.71 24.48
N PRO A 357 -16.67 -7.05 24.07
CA PRO A 357 -17.50 -6.15 23.27
C PRO A 357 -17.83 -4.88 24.07
N PRO A 358 -17.50 -3.68 23.55
CA PRO A 358 -17.80 -2.44 24.22
C PRO A 358 -19.32 -2.14 24.20
N THR A 359 -19.82 -1.49 25.25
CA THR A 359 -21.22 -1.07 25.36
C THR A 359 -21.45 0.38 24.89
N SER A 360 -20.38 1.15 24.70
CA SER A 360 -20.38 2.52 24.21
C SER A 360 -19.09 2.84 23.48
N PHE A 361 -19.07 3.91 22.70
CA PHE A 361 -17.87 4.37 22.02
C PHE A 361 -16.79 4.84 23.00
N ALA A 362 -17.18 5.50 24.10
CA ALA A 362 -16.25 5.84 25.18
C ALA A 362 -15.59 4.60 25.80
N ALA A 363 -16.33 3.50 25.99
CA ALA A 363 -15.78 2.24 26.47
C ALA A 363 -14.82 1.60 25.46
N LEU A 364 -15.14 1.69 24.16
CA LEU A 364 -14.22 1.27 23.09
C LEU A 364 -12.90 2.04 23.18
N VAL A 365 -12.95 3.38 23.21
CA VAL A 365 -11.73 4.21 23.28
C VAL A 365 -10.90 3.89 24.52
N ALA A 366 -11.53 3.67 25.67
CA ALA A 366 -10.84 3.32 26.91
C ALA A 366 -10.18 1.92 26.86
N GLY A 367 -10.85 0.94 26.22
CA GLY A 367 -10.36 -0.43 26.11
C GLY A 367 -9.25 -0.63 25.07
N PHE A 368 -9.19 0.22 24.05
CA PHE A 368 -8.32 0.08 22.88
C PHE A 368 -7.25 1.20 22.78
N GLY A 369 -6.65 1.55 23.92
CA GLY A 369 -5.69 2.64 24.03
C GLY A 369 -4.22 2.32 23.70
N GLU A 370 -3.92 1.12 23.17
CA GLU A 370 -2.53 0.65 22.94
C GLU A 370 -1.69 1.65 22.13
N TYR A 371 -2.23 2.13 21.01
CA TYR A 371 -1.53 3.03 20.11
C TYR A 371 -1.72 4.52 20.42
N GLN A 372 -2.56 4.86 21.40
CA GLN A 372 -2.86 6.25 21.77
C GLN A 372 -1.81 6.87 22.71
N LYS A 373 -0.89 6.06 23.25
CA LYS A 373 0.16 6.50 24.17
C LYS A 373 1.42 6.99 23.48
#